data_AF-A0A2H6FUA5-F1
#
_entry.id   AF-A0A2H6FUA5-F1
#
_cell.length_a   1.000
_cell.length_b   1.000
_cell.length_c   1.000
_cell.angle_alpha   90.00
_cell.angle_beta   90.00
_cell.angle_gamma   90.00
#
_symmetry.space_group_name_H-M   'P 1'
#
loop_
_entity.id
_entity.type
_entity.pdbx_description
1 polymer ?
#
loop_
_entity_poly.entity_id
_entity_poly.type
_entity_poly.pdbx_seq_one_letter_code
_entity_poly.pdbx_strand_id
1 'polypeptide(L)' 'MAKFVKGDVVVVPFPFSDLTQAKRRPALVISKLEGDDLILCQITSQFIKDDYAISLTDKDFAKGSLKQQQYKTQPYIHSR' A
#
# COMPACT_ATOMS: atom_id res chain seq x y z
N MET A 1 7.60 -12.53 15.36
CA MET A 1 6.92 -12.10 14.12
C MET A 1 6.89 -10.58 14.06
N ALA A 2 7.07 -9.99 12.88
CA ALA A 2 6.96 -8.54 12.71
C ALA A 2 5.52 -8.08 13.00
N LYS A 3 5.37 -7.03 13.80
CA LYS A 3 4.06 -6.44 14.09
C LYS A 3 3.80 -5.37 13.03
N PHE A 4 2.77 -5.56 12.22
CA PHE A 4 2.32 -4.55 11.27
C PHE A 4 1.54 -3.49 12.02
N VAL A 5 2.04 -2.25 12.01
CA VAL A 5 1.43 -1.13 12.72
C VAL A 5 0.83 -0.16 11.72
N LYS A 6 -0.30 0.46 12.07
CA LYS A 6 -0.89 1.53 11.28
C LYS A 6 0.15 2.61 10.97
N GLY A 7 0.25 3.01 9.72
CA GLY A 7 1.25 3.96 9.24
C GLY A 7 2.52 3.33 8.65
N ASP A 8 2.75 2.03 8.88
CA ASP A 8 3.88 1.34 8.25
C ASP A 8 3.64 1.14 6.75
N VAL A 9 4.71 1.27 5.98
CA VAL A 9 4.73 0.86 4.57
C VAL A 9 5.36 -0.52 4.46
N VAL A 10 4.59 -1.47 3.95
CA VAL A 10 4.97 -2.88 3.79
C VAL A 10 4.99 -3.26 2.33
N VAL A 11 5.76 -4.29 1.97
CA VAL A 11 5.77 -4.85 0.62
C VAL A 11 4.98 -6.15 0.62
N VAL A 12 3.88 -6.18 -0.14
CA VAL A 12 2.99 -7.36 -0.25
C VAL A 12 2.90 -7.83 -1.70
N PRO A 13 2.68 -9.13 -1.94
CA PRO A 13 2.35 -9.64 -3.26
C PRO A 13 0.94 -9.15 -3.64
N PHE A 14 0.86 -8.30 -4.65
CA PHE A 14 -0.41 -7.86 -5.22
C PHE A 14 -0.73 -8.68 -6.47
N PRO A 15 -1.85 -9.44 -6.48
CA PRO A 15 -2.25 -10.16 -7.67
C PRO A 15 -2.64 -9.17 -8.78
N PHE A 16 -2.42 -9.56 -10.04
CA PHE A 16 -3.10 -8.91 -11.16
C PHE A 16 -4.59 -9.23 -11.16
N SER A 17 -5.38 -8.43 -11.87
CA SER A 17 -6.82 -8.66 -12.03
C SER A 17 -7.14 -10.05 -12.60
N ASP A 18 -6.26 -10.57 -13.47
CA ASP A 18 -6.35 -11.91 -14.05
C ASP A 18 -5.82 -13.03 -13.13
N LEU A 19 -5.35 -12.71 -11.92
CA LEU A 19 -4.82 -13.64 -10.91
C LEU A 19 -3.63 -14.53 -11.36
N THR A 20 -3.16 -14.38 -12.60
CA THR A 20 -2.10 -15.23 -13.19
C THR A 20 -0.72 -15.01 -12.58
N GLN A 21 -0.45 -13.79 -12.09
CA GLN A 21 0.82 -13.41 -11.48
C GLN A 21 0.58 -12.40 -10.36
N ALA A 22 1.53 -12.33 -9.42
CA ALA A 22 1.56 -11.31 -8.39
C ALA A 22 2.84 -10.47 -8.51
N LYS A 23 2.70 -9.14 -8.44
CA LYS A 23 3.83 -8.22 -8.35
C LYS A 23 3.96 -7.72 -6.92
N ARG A 24 5.18 -7.70 -6.39
CA ARG A 24 5.46 -7.07 -5.10
C ARG A 24 5.25 -5.57 -5.22
N ARG A 25 4.34 -5.02 -4.43
CA ARG A 25 4.04 -3.59 -4.40
C ARG A 25 4.07 -3.06 -2.96
N PRO A 26 4.56 -1.83 -2.75
CA PRO A 26 4.41 -1.17 -1.46
C PRO A 26 2.93 -0.90 -1.17
N ALA A 27 2.54 -1.03 0.08
CA ALA A 27 1.21 -0.71 0.58
C ALA A 27 1.31 -0.10 1.99
N LEU A 28 0.47 0.89 2.27
CA LEU A 28 0.36 1.52 3.58
C LEU A 28 -0.61 0.73 4.46
N VAL A 29 -0.24 0.42 5.70
CA VAL A 29 -1.13 -0.21 6.68
C VAL A 29 -2.09 0.84 7.24
N ILE A 30 -3.39 0.68 6.98
CA ILE A 30 -4.44 1.61 7.42
C ILE A 30 -5.04 1.17 8.75
N SER A 31 -5.32 -0.12 8.88
CA SER A 31 -5.86 -0.70 10.10
C SER A 31 -5.56 -2.18 10.19
N LYS A 32 -5.51 -2.69 11.42
CA LYS A 32 -5.52 -4.12 11.69
C LYS A 32 -6.95 -4.55 12.00
N LEU A 33 -7.37 -5.68 11.43
CA LEU A 33 -8.63 -6.32 11.75
C LEU A 33 -8.42 -7.42 12.81
N GLU A 34 -9.51 -8.00 13.29
CA GLU A 34 -9.42 -9.17 14.17
C GLU A 34 -8.68 -10.31 13.46
N GLY A 35 -7.84 -11.04 14.20
CA GLY A 35 -6.99 -12.08 13.63
C GLY A 35 -5.78 -11.54 12.86
N ASP A 36 -5.65 -12.01 11.62
CA ASP A 36 -4.45 -11.89 10.77
C ASP A 36 -4.64 -10.95 9.56
N ASP A 37 -5.81 -10.35 9.45
CA ASP A 37 -6.20 -9.49 8.33
C ASP A 37 -5.81 -8.03 8.56
N LEU A 38 -5.49 -7.35 7.45
CA LEU A 38 -5.05 -5.95 7.43
C LEU A 38 -5.80 -5.18 6.35
N ILE A 39 -6.26 -3.99 6.69
CA ILE A 39 -6.70 -3.02 5.69
C ILE A 39 -5.45 -2.28 5.20
N LEU A 40 -5.21 -2.37 3.89
CA LEU A 40 -4.05 -1.75 3.25
C LEU A 40 -4.50 -0.67 2.26
N CYS A 41 -3.59 0.22 1.92
CA CYS A 41 -3.76 1.17 0.83
C CYS A 41 -2.62 0.95 -0.15
N GLN A 42 -2.92 0.52 -1.38
CA GLN A 42 -1.89 0.23 -2.37
C GLN A 42 -1.17 1.52 -2.75
N ILE A 43 0.16 1.49 -2.78
CA ILE A 43 0.97 2.60 -3.26
C ILE A 43 1.43 2.29 -4.68
N THR A 44 1.16 3.19 -5.63
CA THR A 44 1.50 3.03 -7.05
C THR A 44 2.10 4.30 -7.62
N SER A 45 3.08 4.15 -8.51
CA SER A 45 3.67 5.26 -9.25
C SER A 45 2.93 5.57 -10.55
N GLN A 46 1.93 4.76 -10.90
CA GLN A 46 1.12 4.99 -12.08
C GLN A 46 0.08 6.07 -11.81
N PHE A 47 -0.18 6.91 -12.81
CA PHE A 47 -1.20 7.91 -12.71
C PHE A 47 -2.58 7.26 -12.74
N ILE A 48 -3.30 7.35 -11.62
CA ILE A 48 -4.69 6.88 -11.50
C ILE A 48 -5.59 8.11 -11.42
N LYS A 49 -6.61 8.15 -12.29
CA LYS A 49 -7.76 9.05 -12.14
C LYS A 49 -8.74 8.38 -11.18
N ASP A 50 -8.52 8.62 -9.91
CA ASP A 50 -9.41 8.21 -8.83
C ASP A 50 -9.51 9.38 -7.85
N ASP A 51 -10.72 9.75 -7.46
CA ASP A 51 -11.00 10.89 -6.59
C ASP A 51 -10.49 10.67 -5.15
N TYR A 52 -10.29 9.41 -4.75
CA TYR A 52 -9.73 9.02 -3.46
C TYR A 52 -8.20 8.86 -3.49
N ALA A 53 -7.56 9.11 -4.64
CA ALA A 53 -6.12 8.98 -4.76
C ALA A 53 -5.38 10.13 -4.05
N ILE A 54 -4.63 9.80 -3.00
CA ILE A 54 -3.81 10.75 -2.25
C ILE A 54 -2.39 10.74 -2.80
N SER A 55 -1.83 11.94 -3.06
CA SER A 55 -0.43 12.08 -3.49
C SER A 55 0.50 11.93 -2.29
N LEU A 56 1.51 11.06 -2.42
CA LEU A 56 2.59 10.87 -1.45
C LEU A 56 3.90 11.41 -2.03
N THR A 57 4.58 12.20 -1.22
CA THR A 57 5.91 12.75 -1.45
C THR A 57 6.86 12.31 -0.34
N ASP A 58 8.17 12.53 -0.52
CA ASP A 58 9.18 12.18 0.50
C ASP A 58 8.92 12.86 1.86
N LYS A 59 8.29 14.04 1.86
CA LYS A 59 7.96 14.79 3.08
C LYS A 59 6.87 14.13 3.93
N ASP A 60 6.08 13.24 3.33
CA ASP A 60 5.01 12.51 4.03
C ASP A 60 5.56 11.33 4.83
N PHE A 61 6.86 11.01 4.69
CA PHE A 61 7.52 9.93 5.41
C PHE A 61 8.28 10.49 6.62
N ALA A 62 7.89 10.07 7.82
CA ALA A 62 8.67 10.36 9.03
C ALA A 62 10.03 9.63 9.04
N LYS A 63 10.11 8.46 8.39
CA LYS A 63 11.32 7.65 8.27
C LYS A 63 11.28 6.82 6.99
N GLY A 64 12.42 6.74 6.31
CA GLY A 64 12.55 6.04 5.04
C GLY A 64 11.95 6.81 3.88
N SER A 65 11.96 6.21 2.69
CA SER A 65 11.41 6.81 1.48
C SER A 65 11.05 5.74 0.45
N LEU A 66 10.31 6.14 -0.56
CA LEU A 66 10.06 5.32 -1.75
C LEU A 66 10.94 5.80 -2.91
N LYS A 67 11.19 4.92 -3.88
CA LYS A 67 12.20 5.17 -4.94
C LYS A 67 11.86 6.29 -5.93
N GLN A 68 10.61 6.72 -6.01
CA GLN A 68 10.13 7.74 -6.95
C GLN A 68 9.59 8.94 -6.19
N GLN A 69 9.51 10.09 -6.87
CA GLN A 69 9.18 11.36 -6.22
C GLN A 69 7.68 11.51 -5.91
N GLN A 70 6.80 10.80 -6.61
CA GLN A 70 5.36 10.89 -6.45
C GLN A 70 4.70 9.53 -6.57
N TYR A 71 3.85 9.23 -5.60
CA TYR A 71 3.01 8.04 -5.59
C TYR A 71 1.56 8.41 -5.30
N LYS A 72 0.63 7.57 -5.73
CA LYS A 72 -0.77 7.64 -5.35
C LYS A 72 -1.14 6.45 -4.47
N THR A 73 -1.98 6.68 -3.47
CA THR A 73 -2.54 5.61 -2.64
C THR A 73 -3.99 5.32 -2.98
N GLN A 74 -4.39 4.06 -3.10
CA GLN A 74 -5.79 3.66 -3.30
C GLN A 74 -6.21 2.59 -2.28
N PRO A 75 -7.42 2.70 -1.68
CA PRO A 75 -7.87 1.75 -0.68
C PRO A 75 -8.00 0.35 -1.28
N TYR A 76 -7.44 -0.65 -0.60
CA TYR A 76 -7.51 -2.05 -1.02
C TYR A 76 -7.66 -2.97 0.20
N ILE A 77 -8.73 -3.76 0.20
CA ILE A 77 -8.93 -4.77 1.24
C ILE A 77 -8.14 -6.01 0.83
N HIS A 78 -7.13 -6.36 1.62
CA HIS A 78 -6.42 -7.63 1.48
C HIS A 78 -6.97 -8.61 2.51
N SER A 79 -7.75 -9.58 2.05
CA SER A 79 -8.09 -10.77 2.83
C SER A 79 -7.00 -11.80 2.59
N ARG A 80 -6.50 -12.45 3.65
CA ARG A 80 -5.74 -13.70 3.47
C ARG A 80 -6.64 -14.80 2.92
#